data_AF-A0A091KFK6-F1
#
_entry.id   AF-A0A091KFK6-F1
#
_cell.length_a   1.000
_cell.length_b   1.000
_cell.length_c   1.000
_cell.angle_alpha   90.00
_cell.angle_beta   90.00
_cell.angle_gamma   90.00
#
_symmetry.space_group_name_H-M   'P 1'
#
loop_
_entity.id
_entity.type
_entity.pdbx_description
1 polymer ?
#
loop_
_entity_poly.entity_id
_entity_poly.type
_entity_poly.pdbx_seq_one_letter_code
_entity_poly.pdbx_strand_id
1 'polypeptide(L)'
;LQTRGRYKSKMHSATDYVVGLTVEQKCELAERELAEMKDEIQRMKEDLEQTLQNLEAVIEEADVWWTDIKKARSNFEKDIVSTISSKKGSIIASEKLLRYMEEKNRQRDLLREKLRLKNYLLNRYKKKLQQQLRQKEQMGETFHEIHFQELQVRNAQYKEKIGEKNEELLQLKLTSAKTVQVLNSYKRKLEDAMATSTSLMKDLSQRKELLKKIEREAVVVEEQRAKAECVNRQLQTLLSDYRVPLVMSYVQKNMAVADLKKSLKAWERKVAVAEVS
;
A
#
# COMPACT_ATOMS: atom_id res chain seq x y z
N LEU A 1 2.96 98.12 6.49
CA LEU A 1 1.50 98.16 6.75
C LEU A 1 0.84 96.99 6.05
N GLN A 2 -0.04 96.30 6.78
CA GLN A 2 -1.07 95.36 6.33
C GLN A 2 -0.70 93.93 5.88
N THR A 3 -0.95 93.07 6.87
CA THR A 3 -1.20 91.63 6.91
C THR A 3 -2.44 91.16 6.14
N ARG A 4 -2.38 89.92 5.63
CA ARG A 4 -3.42 88.84 5.52
C ARG A 4 -3.24 88.13 4.16
N GLY A 5 -3.33 86.80 4.04
CA GLY A 5 -4.02 85.84 4.86
C GLY A 5 -3.34 84.48 4.93
N ARG A 6 -3.69 83.79 6.01
CA ARG A 6 -3.15 82.54 6.52
C ARG A 6 -4.00 81.39 5.93
N TYR A 7 -3.53 80.72 4.90
CA TYR A 7 -4.11 79.43 4.49
C TYR A 7 -3.48 78.32 5.32
N LYS A 8 -4.28 77.75 6.23
CA LYS A 8 -3.94 76.54 6.98
C LYS A 8 -3.94 75.35 6.02
N SER A 9 -2.78 74.94 5.51
CA SER A 9 -2.59 73.59 4.99
C SER A 9 -2.38 72.65 6.18
N LYS A 10 -3.31 71.72 6.35
CA LYS A 10 -3.25 70.63 7.33
C LYS A 10 -1.90 69.92 7.16
N MET A 11 -1.09 69.93 8.22
CA MET A 11 -0.05 68.94 8.37
C MET A 11 -0.72 67.58 8.50
N HIS A 12 -0.78 66.82 7.40
CA HIS A 12 -0.75 65.37 7.53
C HIS A 12 0.70 64.99 7.76
N SER A 13 1.04 64.85 9.03
CA SER A 13 2.10 63.98 9.49
C SER A 13 1.75 62.54 9.10
N ALA A 14 2.05 62.18 7.87
CA ALA A 14 2.30 60.79 7.53
C ALA A 14 3.80 60.73 7.33
N THR A 15 4.50 60.28 8.36
CA THR A 15 5.82 59.68 8.27
C THR A 15 6.01 59.09 6.88
N ASP A 16 6.94 59.65 6.10
CA ASP A 16 7.62 58.92 5.03
C ASP A 16 8.33 57.74 5.70
N TYR A 17 7.56 56.72 6.10
CA TYR A 17 8.08 55.39 6.20
C TYR A 17 8.47 55.07 4.77
N VAL A 18 9.74 55.27 4.44
CA VAL A 18 10.39 54.49 3.41
C VAL A 18 10.10 53.04 3.81
N VAL A 19 9.07 52.45 3.20
CA VAL A 19 8.69 51.08 3.44
C VAL A 19 9.86 50.27 2.93
N GLY A 20 10.76 49.91 3.85
CA GLY A 20 11.91 49.09 3.54
C GLY A 20 11.43 47.79 2.94
N LEU A 21 12.09 47.34 1.88
CA LEU A 21 11.81 46.04 1.27
C LEU A 21 11.73 44.97 2.36
N THR A 22 10.71 44.12 2.28
CA THR A 22 10.58 42.98 3.19
C THR A 22 11.77 42.06 3.02
N VAL A 23 12.06 41.23 4.04
CA VAL A 23 13.17 40.27 3.96
C VAL A 23 13.02 39.35 2.74
N GLU A 24 11.79 38.93 2.44
CA GLU A 24 11.45 38.14 1.25
C GLU A 24 11.80 38.88 -0.05
N GLN A 25 11.37 40.14 -0.20
CA GLN A 25 11.70 40.95 -1.39
C GLN A 25 13.20 41.18 -1.55
N LYS A 26 13.95 41.29 -0.44
CA LYS A 26 15.42 41.40 -0.46
C LYS A 26 16.07 40.08 -0.89
N CYS A 27 15.55 38.94 -0.42
CA CYS A 27 16.01 37.62 -0.85
C CYS A 27 15.73 37.41 -2.34
N GLU A 28 14.53 37.71 -2.81
CA GLU A 28 14.17 37.63 -4.24
C GLU A 28 15.06 38.52 -5.12
N LEU A 29 15.34 39.74 -4.67
CA LEU A 29 16.27 40.63 -5.37
C LEU A 29 17.68 40.05 -5.39
N ALA A 30 18.18 39.56 -4.25
CA ALA A 30 19.50 38.95 -4.16
C ALA A 30 19.63 37.69 -5.03
N GLU A 31 18.59 36.86 -5.10
CA GLU A 31 18.55 35.67 -5.97
C GLU A 31 18.55 36.06 -7.46
N ARG A 32 17.80 37.11 -7.82
CA ARG A 32 17.77 37.63 -9.20
C ARG A 32 19.13 38.20 -9.62
N GLU A 33 19.72 39.06 -8.79
CA GLU A 33 21.06 39.61 -9.03
C GLU A 33 22.12 38.51 -9.13
N LEU A 34 22.01 37.46 -8.30
CA LEU A 34 22.90 36.31 -8.35
C LEU A 34 22.72 35.52 -9.65
N ALA A 35 21.48 35.36 -10.14
CA ALA A 35 21.20 34.74 -11.43
C ALA A 35 21.74 35.58 -12.60
N GLU A 36 21.48 36.88 -12.62
CA GLU A 36 21.99 37.80 -13.65
C GLU A 36 23.52 37.82 -13.68
N MET A 37 24.17 37.86 -12.52
CA MET A 37 25.63 37.83 -12.43
C MET A 37 26.21 36.49 -12.88
N LYS A 38 25.52 35.37 -12.64
CA LYS A 38 25.91 34.05 -13.19
C LYS A 38 25.82 34.04 -14.72
N ASP A 39 24.74 34.59 -15.27
CA ASP A 39 24.54 34.67 -16.72
C ASP A 39 25.57 35.60 -17.38
N GLU A 40 25.93 36.71 -16.74
CA GLU A 40 27.03 37.59 -17.17
C GLU A 40 28.38 36.88 -17.14
N ILE A 41 28.70 36.17 -16.05
CA ILE A 41 29.93 35.38 -15.96
C ILE A 41 29.99 34.33 -17.07
N GLN A 42 28.87 33.67 -17.36
CA GLN A 42 28.81 32.65 -18.39
C GLN A 42 29.01 33.25 -19.79
N ARG A 43 28.34 34.36 -20.11
CA ARG A 43 28.55 35.09 -21.37
C ARG A 43 30.00 35.56 -21.53
N MET A 44 30.59 36.15 -20.49
CA MET A 44 32.00 36.57 -20.52
C MET A 44 32.94 35.39 -20.76
N LYS A 45 32.67 34.22 -20.16
CA LYS A 45 33.47 33.01 -20.40
C LYS A 45 33.40 32.56 -21.86
N GLU A 46 32.20 32.51 -22.44
CA GLU A 46 31.99 32.12 -23.83
C GLU A 46 32.69 33.09 -24.79
N ASP A 47 32.59 34.40 -24.54
CA ASP A 47 33.28 35.42 -25.34
C ASP A 47 34.80 35.27 -25.23
N LEU A 48 35.33 35.08 -24.02
CA LEU A 48 36.76 34.88 -23.80
C LEU A 48 37.26 33.61 -24.48
N GLU A 49 36.53 32.50 -24.38
CA GLU A 49 36.88 31.24 -25.03
C GLU A 49 36.88 31.37 -26.56
N GLN A 50 35.88 32.06 -27.12
CA GLN A 50 35.83 32.34 -28.55
C GLN A 50 36.98 33.24 -29.02
N THR A 51 37.33 34.26 -28.24
CA THR A 51 38.49 35.12 -28.57
C THR A 51 39.81 34.37 -28.47
N LEU A 52 39.97 33.51 -27.46
CA LEU A 52 41.17 32.67 -27.29
C LEU A 52 41.33 31.71 -28.48
N GLN A 53 40.27 31.01 -28.87
CA GLN A 53 40.28 30.12 -30.04
C GLN A 53 40.63 30.88 -31.33
N ASN A 54 40.12 32.10 -31.50
CA ASN A 54 40.45 32.93 -32.65
C ASN A 54 41.93 33.35 -32.66
N LEU A 55 42.48 33.74 -31.51
CA LEU A 55 43.89 34.10 -31.37
C LEU A 55 44.81 32.90 -31.63
N GLU A 56 44.48 31.73 -31.10
CA GLU A 56 45.20 30.48 -31.38
C GLU A 56 45.21 30.17 -32.87
N ALA A 57 44.05 30.25 -33.55
CA ALA A 57 43.96 30.04 -34.99
C ALA A 57 44.82 31.04 -35.79
N VAL A 58 44.89 32.31 -35.37
CA VAL A 58 45.74 33.33 -36.01
C VAL A 58 47.23 33.03 -35.80
N ILE A 59 47.63 32.57 -34.61
CA ILE A 59 49.02 32.19 -34.32
C ILE A 59 49.42 30.98 -35.19
N GLU A 60 48.58 29.96 -35.25
CA GLU A 60 48.82 28.77 -36.08
C GLU A 60 48.94 29.15 -37.57
N GLU A 61 48.08 30.04 -38.06
CA GLU A 61 48.17 30.55 -39.44
C GLU A 61 49.50 31.28 -39.66
N ALA A 62 49.88 32.18 -38.75
CA ALA A 62 51.12 32.93 -38.84
C ALA A 62 52.35 32.01 -38.84
N ASP A 63 52.37 30.96 -38.02
CA ASP A 63 53.44 29.96 -37.98
C ASP A 63 53.56 29.20 -39.31
N VAL A 64 52.43 28.77 -39.88
CA VAL A 64 52.42 28.12 -41.21
C VAL A 64 52.98 29.07 -42.26
N TRP A 65 52.51 30.32 -42.30
CA TRP A 65 53.00 31.33 -43.24
C TRP A 65 54.49 31.60 -43.08
N TRP A 66 54.98 31.69 -41.84
CA TRP A 66 56.39 31.90 -41.54
C TRP A 66 57.25 30.75 -42.08
N THR A 67 56.82 29.50 -41.86
CA THR A 67 57.56 28.34 -42.40
C THR A 67 57.60 28.33 -43.93
N ASP A 68 56.51 28.74 -44.59
CA ASP A 68 56.42 28.79 -46.04
C ASP A 68 57.26 29.93 -46.63
N ILE A 69 57.28 31.12 -46.00
CA ILE A 69 58.17 32.23 -46.39
C ILE A 69 59.63 31.81 -46.26
N LYS A 70 59.99 31.15 -45.15
CA LYS A 70 61.37 30.68 -44.92
C LYS A 70 61.80 29.67 -46.00
N LYS A 71 60.92 28.74 -46.37
CA LYS A 71 61.15 27.80 -47.48
C LYS A 71 61.26 28.53 -48.83
N ALA A 72 60.35 29.46 -49.11
CA ALA A 72 60.34 30.24 -50.35
C ALA A 72 61.63 31.05 -50.51
N ARG A 73 62.10 31.68 -49.44
CA ARG A 73 63.39 32.39 -49.40
C ARG A 73 64.55 31.44 -49.68
N SER A 74 64.63 30.30 -48.97
CA SER A 74 65.71 29.34 -49.18
C SER A 74 65.74 28.78 -50.60
N ASN A 75 64.57 28.49 -51.18
CA ASN A 75 64.47 28.00 -52.55
C ASN A 75 64.88 29.07 -53.55
N PHE A 76 64.45 30.32 -53.35
CA PHE A 76 64.87 31.44 -54.21
C PHE A 76 66.38 31.65 -54.17
N GLU A 77 66.99 31.60 -52.98
CA GLU A 77 68.44 31.76 -52.81
C GLU A 77 69.22 30.64 -53.52
N LYS A 78 68.74 29.39 -53.43
CA LYS A 78 69.31 28.24 -54.14
C LYS A 78 69.11 28.34 -55.66
N ASP A 79 67.88 28.51 -56.12
CA ASP A 79 67.52 28.35 -57.53
C ASP A 79 67.90 29.56 -58.39
N ILE A 80 67.87 30.76 -57.79
CA ILE A 80 68.10 32.03 -58.47
C ILE A 80 69.44 32.64 -58.07
N VAL A 81 69.62 32.99 -56.79
CA VAL A 81 70.78 33.79 -56.35
C VAL A 81 72.09 33.05 -56.58
N SER A 82 72.19 31.78 -56.16
CA SER A 82 73.41 30.98 -56.33
C SER A 82 73.75 30.74 -57.80
N THR A 83 72.74 30.57 -58.67
CA THR A 83 72.96 30.32 -60.09
C THR A 83 73.38 31.57 -60.84
N ILE A 84 72.73 32.71 -60.57
CA ILE A 84 72.98 33.99 -61.26
C ILE A 84 74.30 34.61 -60.81
N SER A 85 74.74 34.36 -59.56
CA SER A 85 76.04 34.84 -59.05
C SER A 85 77.25 34.37 -59.87
N SER A 86 77.12 33.30 -60.67
CA SER A 86 78.19 32.77 -61.52
C SER A 86 78.36 33.48 -62.87
N LYS A 87 77.33 34.19 -63.37
CA LYS A 87 77.34 34.88 -64.67
C LYS A 87 76.63 36.22 -64.56
N LYS A 88 77.35 37.22 -64.03
CA LYS A 88 76.84 38.57 -63.76
C LYS A 88 76.47 39.28 -65.07
N GLY A 89 75.22 39.76 -65.19
CA GLY A 89 74.78 40.69 -66.24
C GLY A 89 74.29 40.10 -67.58
N SER A 90 74.02 38.79 -67.66
CA SER A 90 73.55 38.16 -68.91
C SER A 90 72.01 38.14 -69.02
N ILE A 91 71.48 38.27 -70.24
CA ILE A 91 70.07 38.03 -70.62
C ILE A 91 69.54 36.69 -70.05
N ILE A 92 70.43 35.70 -69.92
CA ILE A 92 70.15 34.38 -69.35
C ILE A 92 69.72 34.46 -67.87
N ALA A 93 70.24 35.43 -67.10
CA ALA A 93 69.88 35.62 -65.70
C ALA A 93 68.45 36.18 -65.55
N SER A 94 68.08 37.17 -66.37
CA SER A 94 66.71 37.71 -66.40
C SER A 94 65.69 36.68 -66.87
N GLU A 95 66.04 35.86 -67.87
CA GLU A 95 65.15 34.82 -68.38
C GLU A 95 64.92 33.70 -67.35
N LYS A 96 65.96 33.31 -66.59
CA LYS A 96 65.81 32.34 -65.49
C LYS A 96 64.93 32.88 -64.37
N LEU A 97 65.09 34.16 -64.00
CA LEU A 97 64.24 34.81 -63.01
C LEU A 97 62.78 34.84 -63.47
N LEU A 98 62.51 35.20 -64.72
CA LEU A 98 61.17 35.23 -65.29
C LEU A 98 60.51 33.85 -65.24
N ARG A 99 61.21 32.80 -65.72
CA ARG A 99 60.71 31.41 -65.66
C ARG A 99 60.40 30.95 -64.23
N TYR A 100 61.24 31.32 -63.26
CA TYR A 100 60.96 31.01 -61.85
C TYR A 100 59.69 31.71 -61.36
N MET A 101 59.51 32.99 -61.68
CA MET A 101 58.29 33.73 -61.30
C MET A 101 57.04 33.14 -61.95
N GLU A 102 57.11 32.77 -63.23
CA GLU A 102 56.01 32.12 -63.97
C GLU A 102 55.62 30.78 -63.33
N GLU A 103 56.59 29.91 -63.03
CA GLU A 103 56.30 28.63 -62.39
C GLU A 103 55.74 28.82 -60.96
N LYS A 104 56.23 29.80 -60.19
CA LYS A 104 55.66 30.11 -58.87
C LYS A 104 54.25 30.66 -58.94
N ASN A 105 53.96 31.51 -59.94
CA ASN A 105 52.60 31.98 -60.20
C ASN A 105 51.68 30.81 -60.55
N ARG A 106 52.12 29.91 -61.44
CA ARG A 106 51.37 28.70 -61.82
C ARG A 106 51.07 27.81 -60.61
N GLN A 107 52.06 27.56 -59.75
CA GLN A 107 51.89 26.79 -58.51
C GLN A 107 50.87 27.43 -57.56
N ARG A 108 50.92 28.77 -57.40
CA ARG A 108 49.96 29.52 -56.58
C ARG A 108 48.54 29.43 -57.13
N ASP A 109 48.37 29.53 -58.45
CA ASP A 109 47.05 29.42 -59.08
C ASP A 109 46.45 28.01 -58.91
N LEU A 110 47.26 26.96 -59.05
CA LEU A 110 46.83 25.59 -58.76
C LEU A 110 46.40 25.39 -57.30
N LEU A 111 47.15 25.96 -56.35
CA LEU A 111 46.80 25.90 -54.94
C LEU A 111 45.49 26.67 -54.66
N ARG A 112 45.30 27.84 -55.29
CA ARG A 112 44.07 28.63 -55.18
C ARG A 112 42.85 27.82 -55.60
N GLU A 113 42.92 27.16 -56.76
CA GLU A 113 41.80 26.33 -57.24
C GLU A 113 41.54 25.12 -56.34
N LYS A 114 42.59 24.47 -55.84
CA LYS A 114 42.45 23.39 -54.86
C LYS A 114 41.75 23.85 -53.57
N LEU A 115 42.15 24.99 -53.02
CA LEU A 115 41.54 25.55 -51.82
C LEU A 115 40.09 25.98 -52.07
N ARG A 116 39.80 26.57 -53.23
CA ARG A 116 38.44 26.95 -53.65
C ARG A 116 37.50 25.74 -53.69
N LEU A 117 37.92 24.64 -54.30
CA LEU A 117 37.16 23.39 -54.33
C LEU A 117 36.94 22.82 -52.93
N LYS A 118 37.98 22.79 -52.08
CA LYS A 118 37.88 22.31 -50.70
C LYS A 118 36.90 23.17 -49.87
N ASN A 119 36.96 24.50 -50.02
CA ASN A 119 36.07 25.42 -49.34
C ASN A 119 34.61 25.22 -49.79
N TYR A 120 34.36 25.04 -51.09
CA TYR A 120 33.02 24.73 -51.62
C TYR A 120 32.45 23.44 -51.01
N LEU A 121 33.25 22.36 -50.96
CA LEU A 121 32.83 21.09 -50.36
C LEU A 121 32.54 21.21 -48.86
N LEU A 122 33.41 21.88 -48.10
CA LEU A 122 33.22 22.12 -46.67
C LEU A 122 31.98 22.96 -46.40
N ASN A 123 31.73 24.00 -47.19
CA ASN A 123 30.52 24.82 -47.07
C ASN A 123 29.25 24.01 -47.35
N ARG A 124 29.27 23.12 -48.35
CA ARG A 124 28.14 22.21 -48.61
C ARG A 124 27.91 21.26 -47.44
N TYR A 125 28.98 20.70 -46.86
CA TYR A 125 28.90 19.81 -45.71
C TYR A 125 28.37 20.53 -44.46
N LYS A 126 28.88 21.73 -44.16
CA LYS A 126 28.37 22.61 -43.09
C LYS A 126 26.88 22.86 -43.24
N LYS A 127 26.41 23.24 -44.44
CA LYS A 127 24.98 23.46 -44.70
C LYS A 127 24.14 22.21 -44.46
N LYS A 128 24.63 21.02 -44.86
CA LYS A 128 23.96 19.74 -44.61
C LYS A 128 23.84 19.45 -43.11
N LEU A 129 24.93 19.62 -42.35
CA LEU A 129 24.91 19.43 -40.89
C LEU A 129 23.97 20.41 -40.20
N GLN A 130 24.00 21.70 -40.58
CA GLN A 130 23.08 22.71 -40.04
C GLN A 130 21.61 22.40 -40.35
N GLN A 131 21.32 21.74 -41.48
CA GLN A 131 19.96 21.30 -41.79
C GLN A 131 19.55 20.10 -40.94
N GLN A 132 20.45 19.12 -40.75
CA GLN A 132 20.18 17.97 -39.88
C GLN A 132 19.96 18.39 -38.42
N LEU A 133 20.74 19.35 -37.93
CA LEU A 133 20.59 19.92 -36.60
C LEU A 133 19.21 20.55 -36.43
N ARG A 134 18.82 21.44 -37.36
CA ARG A 134 17.47 22.07 -37.34
C ARG A 134 16.34 21.07 -37.40
N GLN A 135 16.46 20.01 -38.21
CA GLN A 135 15.46 18.94 -38.26
C GLN A 135 15.39 18.19 -36.93
N LYS A 136 16.53 17.93 -36.27
CA LYS A 136 16.59 17.27 -34.96
C LYS A 136 15.98 18.13 -33.86
N GLU A 137 16.24 19.43 -33.85
CA GLU A 137 15.66 20.38 -32.89
C GLU A 137 14.13 20.47 -33.06
N GLN A 138 13.65 20.68 -34.29
CA GLN A 138 12.21 20.80 -34.58
C GLN A 138 11.41 19.53 -34.34
N MET A 139 11.99 18.36 -34.65
CA MET A 139 11.34 17.06 -34.38
C MET A 139 11.51 16.61 -32.92
N GLY A 140 12.49 17.17 -32.22
CA GLY A 140 12.93 16.75 -30.89
C GLY A 140 12.14 17.41 -29.78
N GLU A 141 12.06 18.73 -29.75
CA GLU A 141 11.59 19.43 -28.54
C GLU A 141 10.08 19.30 -28.34
N THR A 142 9.27 19.68 -29.34
CA THR A 142 7.82 19.78 -29.12
C THR A 142 7.11 18.42 -29.03
N PHE A 143 7.53 17.44 -29.83
CA PHE A 143 6.89 16.11 -29.82
C PHE A 143 7.27 15.30 -28.57
N HIS A 144 8.55 15.33 -28.16
CA HIS A 144 8.99 14.58 -26.99
C HIS A 144 8.45 15.19 -25.70
N GLU A 145 8.38 16.52 -25.60
CA GLU A 145 7.84 17.18 -24.42
C GLU A 145 6.35 16.89 -24.24
N ILE A 146 5.54 17.00 -25.30
CA ILE A 146 4.11 16.66 -25.23
C ILE A 146 3.92 15.17 -24.90
N HIS A 147 4.62 14.25 -25.58
CA HIS A 147 4.52 12.82 -25.25
C HIS A 147 4.96 12.51 -23.82
N PHE A 148 5.99 13.18 -23.32
CA PHE A 148 6.45 13.01 -21.96
C PHE A 148 5.42 13.53 -20.94
N GLN A 149 4.82 14.69 -21.21
CA GLN A 149 3.72 15.24 -20.40
C GLN A 149 2.49 14.32 -20.44
N GLU A 150 2.09 13.81 -21.60
CA GLU A 150 1.01 12.83 -21.73
C GLU A 150 1.30 11.56 -20.92
N LEU A 151 2.54 11.07 -20.95
CA LEU A 151 2.96 9.91 -20.16
C LEU A 151 2.90 10.21 -18.66
N GLN A 152 3.33 11.40 -18.23
CA GLN A 152 3.22 11.82 -16.82
C GLN A 152 1.76 11.89 -16.36
N VAL A 153 0.89 12.51 -17.16
CA VAL A 153 -0.54 12.61 -16.86
C VAL A 153 -1.16 11.22 -16.75
N ARG A 154 -0.87 10.33 -17.72
CA ARG A 154 -1.37 8.96 -17.69
C ARG A 154 -0.84 8.18 -16.48
N ASN A 155 0.42 8.38 -16.11
CA ASN A 155 1.01 7.74 -14.93
C ASN A 155 0.34 8.22 -13.64
N ALA A 156 0.08 9.53 -13.51
CA ALA A 156 -0.63 10.11 -12.39
C ALA A 156 -2.05 9.55 -12.26
N GLN A 157 -2.80 9.49 -13.38
CA GLN A 157 -4.14 8.89 -13.43
C GLN A 157 -4.15 7.42 -13.00
N TYR A 158 -3.16 6.62 -13.45
CA TYR A 158 -3.07 5.23 -13.03
C TYR A 158 -2.71 5.08 -11.55
N LYS A 159 -1.86 5.94 -11.00
CA LYS A 159 -1.54 5.95 -9.57
C LYS A 159 -2.78 6.26 -8.73
N GLU A 160 -3.57 7.26 -9.13
CA GLU A 160 -4.82 7.59 -8.46
C GLU A 160 -5.80 6.42 -8.49
N LYS A 161 -6.00 5.82 -9.67
CA LYS A 161 -6.89 4.65 -9.83
C LYS A 161 -6.43 3.43 -9.02
N ILE A 162 -5.11 3.20 -8.92
CA ILE A 162 -4.55 2.16 -8.04
C ILE A 162 -4.84 2.50 -6.57
N GLY A 163 -4.71 3.76 -6.18
CA GLY A 163 -5.06 4.27 -4.86
C GLY A 163 -6.51 3.98 -4.49
N GLU A 164 -7.45 4.36 -5.37
CA GLU A 164 -8.89 4.09 -5.21
C GLU A 164 -9.18 2.60 -5.03
N LYS A 165 -8.60 1.74 -5.90
CA LYS A 165 -8.80 0.28 -5.80
C LYS A 165 -8.20 -0.32 -4.54
N ASN A 166 -7.09 0.22 -4.04
CA ASN A 166 -6.51 -0.24 -2.79
C ASN A 166 -7.38 0.14 -1.59
N GLU A 167 -7.99 1.32 -1.59
CA GLU A 167 -8.94 1.75 -0.56
C GLU A 167 -10.21 0.87 -0.58
N GLU A 168 -10.80 0.63 -1.76
CA GLU A 168 -11.92 -0.31 -1.93
C GLU A 168 -11.58 -1.71 -1.39
N LEU A 169 -10.39 -2.22 -1.72
CA LEU A 169 -9.91 -3.52 -1.26
C LEU A 169 -9.77 -3.56 0.27
N LEU A 170 -9.28 -2.48 0.88
CA LEU A 170 -9.13 -2.37 2.33
C LEU A 170 -10.52 -2.41 3.01
N GLN A 171 -11.49 -1.64 2.50
CA GLN A 171 -12.86 -1.63 3.03
C GLN A 171 -13.53 -3.01 2.90
N LEU A 172 -13.33 -3.69 1.78
CA LEU A 172 -13.83 -5.06 1.59
C LEU A 172 -13.18 -6.05 2.56
N LYS A 173 -11.87 -5.96 2.79
CA LYS A 173 -11.16 -6.80 3.77
C LYS A 173 -11.70 -6.60 5.18
N LEU A 174 -11.89 -5.34 5.61
CA LEU A 174 -12.45 -5.03 6.93
C LEU A 174 -13.87 -5.57 7.08
N THR A 175 -14.70 -5.41 6.04
CA THR A 175 -16.07 -5.91 6.03
C THR A 175 -16.10 -7.44 6.08
N SER A 176 -15.27 -8.10 5.27
CA SER A 176 -15.12 -9.56 5.28
C SER A 176 -14.70 -10.08 6.66
N ALA A 177 -13.70 -9.47 7.29
CA ALA A 177 -13.26 -9.83 8.64
C ALA A 177 -14.38 -9.69 9.68
N LYS A 178 -15.13 -8.58 9.65
CA LYS A 178 -16.29 -8.37 10.53
C LYS A 178 -17.37 -9.44 10.29
N THR A 179 -17.69 -9.74 9.04
CA THR A 179 -18.67 -10.78 8.68
C THR A 179 -18.25 -12.15 9.20
N VAL A 180 -16.97 -12.52 9.05
CA VAL A 180 -16.43 -13.79 9.58
C VAL A 180 -16.50 -13.82 11.11
N GLN A 181 -16.19 -12.72 11.79
CA GLN A 181 -16.31 -12.63 13.25
C GLN A 181 -17.76 -12.84 13.71
N VAL A 182 -18.72 -12.18 13.05
CA VAL A 182 -20.15 -12.33 13.32
C VAL A 182 -20.60 -13.77 13.06
N LEU A 183 -20.22 -14.36 11.93
CA LEU A 183 -20.54 -15.75 11.58
C LEU A 183 -20.01 -16.73 12.64
N ASN A 184 -18.76 -16.58 13.07
CA ASN A 184 -18.17 -17.40 14.12
C ASN A 184 -18.85 -17.22 15.48
N SER A 185 -19.40 -16.03 15.76
CA SER A 185 -20.20 -15.82 16.97
C SER A 185 -21.54 -16.57 16.93
N TYR A 186 -22.23 -16.56 15.77
CA TYR A 186 -23.48 -17.29 15.60
C TYR A 186 -23.26 -18.80 15.56
N LYS A 187 -22.17 -19.27 14.96
CA LYS A 187 -21.79 -20.68 14.98
C LYS A 187 -21.64 -21.21 16.41
N ARG A 188 -20.92 -20.48 17.27
CA ARG A 188 -20.78 -20.84 18.69
C ARG A 188 -22.12 -20.86 19.43
N LYS A 189 -22.95 -19.82 19.24
CA LYS A 189 -24.30 -19.79 19.84
C LYS A 189 -25.16 -20.97 19.40
N LEU A 190 -25.05 -21.39 18.14
CA LEU A 190 -25.76 -22.54 17.61
C LEU A 190 -25.23 -23.85 18.23
N GLU A 191 -23.92 -24.01 18.34
CA GLU A 191 -23.28 -25.15 19.01
C GLU A 191 -23.73 -25.27 20.48
N ASP A 192 -23.76 -24.16 21.21
CA ASP A 192 -24.25 -24.11 22.60
C ASP A 192 -25.75 -24.48 22.68
N ALA A 193 -26.57 -23.96 21.78
CA ALA A 193 -28.00 -24.27 21.70
C ALA A 193 -28.25 -25.76 21.36
N MET A 194 -27.44 -26.36 20.49
CA MET A 194 -27.51 -27.79 20.17
C MET A 194 -27.07 -28.64 21.37
N ALA A 195 -26.00 -28.27 22.07
CA ALA A 195 -25.53 -28.96 23.26
C ALA A 195 -26.59 -28.92 24.39
N THR A 196 -27.21 -27.77 24.62
CA THR A 196 -28.30 -27.64 25.60
C THR A 196 -29.54 -28.43 25.18
N SER A 197 -29.93 -28.40 23.91
CA SER A 197 -31.05 -29.19 23.38
C SER A 197 -30.82 -30.70 23.57
N THR A 198 -29.63 -31.21 23.23
CA THR A 198 -29.29 -32.62 23.42
C THR A 198 -29.28 -33.03 24.90
N SER A 199 -28.77 -32.17 25.79
CA SER A 199 -28.87 -32.40 27.24
C SER A 199 -30.32 -32.44 27.72
N LEU A 200 -31.16 -31.49 27.29
CA LEU A 200 -32.57 -31.44 27.64
C LEU A 200 -33.34 -32.66 27.11
N MET A 201 -33.03 -33.14 25.91
CA MET A 201 -33.62 -34.38 25.37
C MET A 201 -33.27 -35.58 26.23
N LYS A 202 -32.02 -35.68 26.72
CA LYS A 202 -31.60 -36.72 27.65
C LYS A 202 -32.30 -36.61 29.02
N ASP A 203 -32.42 -35.41 29.57
CA ASP A 203 -33.15 -35.20 30.83
C ASP A 203 -34.63 -35.54 30.68
N LEU A 204 -35.22 -35.21 29.54
CA LEU A 204 -36.62 -35.50 29.23
C LEU A 204 -36.87 -37.00 29.08
N SER A 205 -35.95 -37.74 28.44
CA SER A 205 -36.06 -39.20 28.36
C SER A 205 -35.94 -39.85 29.74
N GLN A 206 -34.98 -39.42 30.57
CA GLN A 206 -34.82 -39.88 31.94
C GLN A 206 -36.06 -39.58 32.80
N ARG A 207 -36.61 -38.36 32.73
CA ARG A 207 -37.84 -37.99 33.45
C ARG A 207 -39.05 -38.82 32.99
N LYS A 208 -39.19 -39.09 31.68
CA LYS A 208 -40.25 -39.97 31.16
C LYS A 208 -40.13 -41.40 31.70
N GLU A 209 -38.92 -41.93 31.82
CA GLU A 209 -38.70 -43.25 32.41
C GLU A 209 -39.03 -43.28 33.91
N LEU A 210 -38.60 -42.26 34.66
CA LEU A 210 -38.94 -42.12 36.07
C LEU A 210 -40.46 -42.01 36.28
N LEU A 211 -41.13 -41.20 35.46
CA LEU A 211 -42.58 -41.04 35.52
C LEU A 211 -43.30 -42.38 35.28
N LYS A 212 -42.88 -43.16 34.28
CA LYS A 212 -43.40 -44.53 34.06
C LYS A 212 -43.19 -45.46 35.26
N LYS A 213 -42.08 -45.32 36.00
CA LYS A 213 -41.85 -46.11 37.23
C LYS A 213 -42.78 -45.69 38.35
N ILE A 214 -42.90 -44.37 38.58
CA ILE A 214 -43.80 -43.81 39.59
C ILE A 214 -45.26 -44.18 39.30
N GLU A 215 -45.71 -44.13 38.05
CA GLU A 215 -47.07 -44.54 37.67
C GLU A 215 -47.33 -46.01 38.00
N ARG A 216 -46.37 -46.91 37.73
CA ARG A 216 -46.48 -48.33 38.11
C ARG A 216 -46.52 -48.50 39.62
N GLU A 217 -45.64 -47.81 40.35
CA GLU A 217 -45.61 -47.84 41.82
C GLU A 217 -46.92 -47.31 42.41
N ALA A 218 -47.49 -46.23 41.86
CA ALA A 218 -48.76 -45.66 42.29
C ALA A 218 -49.92 -46.64 42.13
N VAL A 219 -49.98 -47.38 41.01
CA VAL A 219 -50.98 -48.45 40.82
C VAL A 219 -50.84 -49.53 41.90
N VAL A 220 -49.62 -50.00 42.16
CA VAL A 220 -49.36 -51.02 43.20
C VAL A 220 -49.74 -50.51 44.59
N VAL A 221 -49.39 -49.25 44.91
CA VAL A 221 -49.73 -48.63 46.20
C VAL A 221 -51.25 -48.49 46.34
N GLU A 222 -51.97 -48.09 45.29
CA GLU A 222 -53.43 -47.98 45.33
C GLU A 222 -54.11 -49.36 45.48
N GLU A 223 -53.60 -50.41 44.83
CA GLU A 223 -54.07 -51.78 45.05
C GLU A 223 -53.84 -52.25 46.49
N GLN A 224 -52.66 -51.97 47.05
CA GLN A 224 -52.34 -52.29 48.44
C GLN A 224 -53.23 -51.50 49.41
N ARG A 225 -53.44 -50.21 49.15
CA ARG A 225 -54.35 -49.35 49.91
C ARG A 225 -55.78 -49.89 49.87
N ALA A 226 -56.30 -50.26 48.70
CA ALA A 226 -57.64 -50.82 48.56
C ALA A 226 -57.81 -52.14 49.35
N LYS A 227 -56.80 -53.01 49.32
CA LYS A 227 -56.76 -54.24 50.15
C LYS A 227 -56.77 -53.91 51.64
N ALA A 228 -55.92 -52.98 52.08
CA ALA A 228 -55.85 -52.55 53.47
C ALA A 228 -57.16 -51.89 53.93
N GLU A 229 -57.78 -51.04 53.11
CA GLU A 229 -59.09 -50.43 53.39
C GLU A 229 -60.20 -51.49 53.48
N CYS A 230 -60.20 -52.51 52.63
CA CYS A 230 -61.15 -53.62 52.71
C CYS A 230 -61.03 -54.36 54.05
N VAL A 231 -59.82 -54.74 54.44
CA VAL A 231 -59.55 -55.39 55.74
C VAL A 231 -59.94 -54.46 56.90
N ASN A 232 -59.61 -53.17 56.83
CA ASN A 232 -59.96 -52.22 57.88
C ASN A 232 -61.49 -52.07 58.03
N ARG A 233 -62.24 -52.01 56.91
CA ARG A 233 -63.72 -52.02 56.95
C ARG A 233 -64.26 -53.30 57.60
N GLN A 234 -63.71 -54.47 57.25
CA GLN A 234 -64.09 -55.74 57.90
C GLN A 234 -63.84 -55.72 59.41
N LEU A 235 -62.69 -55.21 59.85
CA LEU A 235 -62.35 -55.08 61.27
C LEU A 235 -63.26 -54.07 61.98
N GLN A 236 -63.63 -52.96 61.34
CA GLN A 236 -64.59 -51.99 61.89
C GLN A 236 -65.98 -52.61 62.05
N THR A 237 -66.45 -53.38 61.07
CA THR A 237 -67.71 -54.15 61.19
C THR A 237 -67.62 -55.17 62.32
N LEU A 238 -66.51 -55.90 62.42
CA LEU A 238 -66.30 -56.85 63.51
C LEU A 238 -66.32 -56.16 64.88
N LEU A 239 -65.71 -54.98 65.00
CA LEU A 239 -65.71 -54.17 66.22
C LEU A 239 -67.11 -53.63 66.55
N SER A 240 -67.91 -53.22 65.55
CA SER A 240 -69.28 -52.78 65.80
C SER A 240 -70.22 -53.92 66.20
N ASP A 241 -70.02 -55.10 65.62
CA ASP A 241 -70.81 -56.30 65.92
C ASP A 241 -70.37 -56.98 67.22
N TYR A 242 -69.14 -56.70 67.66
CA TYR A 242 -68.60 -57.23 68.91
C TYR A 242 -69.28 -56.59 70.11
N ARG A 243 -70.16 -57.36 70.77
CA ARG A 243 -70.64 -57.06 72.12
C ARG A 243 -69.86 -57.86 73.15
N VAL A 244 -69.29 -57.17 74.14
CA VAL A 244 -68.67 -57.78 75.31
C VAL A 244 -69.70 -58.67 76.01
N PRO A 245 -69.51 -60.00 76.09
CA PRO A 245 -70.44 -60.89 76.77
C PRO A 245 -70.51 -60.55 78.26
N LEU A 246 -71.72 -60.58 78.85
CA LEU A 246 -71.86 -60.44 80.30
C LEU A 246 -71.03 -61.51 81.01
N VAL A 247 -70.32 -61.12 82.08
CA VAL A 247 -69.42 -62.00 82.85
C VAL A 247 -70.08 -63.34 83.20
N MET A 248 -71.37 -63.33 83.52
CA MET A 248 -72.13 -64.55 83.82
C MET A 248 -72.28 -65.51 82.63
N SER A 249 -72.45 -64.99 81.40
CA SER A 249 -72.50 -65.82 80.18
C SER A 249 -71.14 -66.46 79.89
N TYR A 250 -70.05 -65.73 80.13
CA TYR A 250 -68.69 -66.28 80.03
C TYR A 250 -68.45 -67.37 81.08
N VAL A 251 -68.83 -67.14 82.34
CA VAL A 251 -68.74 -68.14 83.42
C VAL A 251 -69.55 -69.39 83.09
N GLN A 252 -70.78 -69.26 82.59
CA GLN A 252 -71.62 -70.38 82.17
C GLN A 252 -71.00 -71.18 81.02
N LYS A 253 -70.49 -70.50 79.98
CA LYS A 253 -69.75 -71.16 78.89
C LYS A 253 -68.48 -71.85 79.39
N ASN A 254 -67.76 -71.25 80.32
CA ASN A 254 -66.55 -71.84 80.88
C ASN A 254 -66.86 -73.06 81.77
N MET A 255 -67.98 -73.04 82.51
CA MET A 255 -68.50 -74.24 83.19
C MET A 255 -68.91 -75.32 82.19
N ALA A 256 -69.61 -74.98 81.11
CA ALA A 256 -69.95 -75.93 80.05
C ALA A 256 -68.70 -76.52 79.37
N VAL A 257 -67.64 -75.74 79.17
CA VAL A 257 -66.34 -76.23 78.68
C VAL A 257 -65.67 -77.13 79.72
N ALA A 258 -65.75 -76.81 81.01
CA ALA A 258 -65.23 -77.67 82.07
C ALA A 258 -65.99 -79.00 82.15
N ASP A 259 -67.31 -78.97 81.97
CA ASP A 259 -68.16 -80.16 81.93
C ASP A 259 -67.92 -80.99 80.66
N LEU A 260 -67.72 -80.34 79.50
CA LEU A 260 -67.29 -81.00 78.26
C LEU A 260 -65.87 -81.57 78.41
N LYS A 261 -64.95 -80.91 79.10
CA LYS A 261 -63.63 -81.48 79.40
C LYS A 261 -63.72 -82.66 80.37
N LYS A 262 -64.64 -82.62 81.34
CA LYS A 262 -64.91 -83.77 82.22
C LYS A 262 -65.55 -84.92 81.45
N SER A 263 -66.48 -84.65 80.53
CA SER A 263 -67.10 -85.68 79.70
C SER A 263 -66.12 -86.22 78.67
N LEU A 264 -65.25 -85.39 78.09
CA LEU A 264 -64.13 -85.81 77.24
C LEU A 264 -63.18 -86.72 78.03
N LYS A 265 -62.78 -86.35 79.25
CA LYS A 265 -62.01 -87.23 80.15
C LYS A 265 -62.75 -88.50 80.56
N ALA A 266 -64.08 -88.48 80.61
CA ALA A 266 -64.90 -89.65 80.88
C ALA A 266 -65.02 -90.56 79.65
N TRP A 267 -65.09 -89.98 78.44
CA TRP A 267 -65.04 -90.69 77.18
C TRP A 267 -63.65 -91.26 76.91
N GLU A 268 -62.57 -90.51 77.17
CA GLU A 268 -61.18 -91.00 77.16
C GLU A 268 -61.00 -92.18 78.13
N ARG A 269 -61.61 -92.11 79.33
CA ARG A 269 -61.63 -93.25 80.27
C ARG A 269 -62.49 -94.42 79.79
N LYS A 270 -63.60 -94.19 79.09
CA LYS A 270 -64.42 -95.25 78.47
C LYS A 270 -63.72 -95.91 77.27
N VAL A 271 -62.95 -95.14 76.50
CA VAL A 271 -62.10 -95.65 75.42
C VAL A 271 -60.96 -96.49 76.02
N ALA A 272 -60.30 -96.01 77.09
CA ALA A 272 -59.27 -96.78 77.80
C ALA A 272 -59.77 -98.09 78.46
N VAL A 273 -61.06 -98.18 78.82
CA VAL A 273 -61.69 -99.43 79.31
C VAL A 273 -62.15 -100.34 78.15
N ALA A 274 -62.42 -99.78 76.97
CA ALA A 274 -62.77 -100.52 75.76
C ALA A 274 -61.54 -101.04 74.97
N GLU A 275 -60.33 -100.52 75.23
CA GLU A 275 -59.08 -101.02 74.66
C GLU A 275 -58.43 -102.16 75.49
N VAL A 276 -59.00 -102.50 76.67
CA VAL A 276 -58.53 -103.57 77.58
C VAL A 276 -59.52 -104.76 77.63
N SER A 277 -60.50 -104.80 76.70
CA SER A 277 -61.34 -105.97 76.34
C SER A 277 -61.21 -106.25 74.85
#